data_AF-A0A1W0A461-F1
#
_entry.id   AF-A0A1W0A461-F1
#
_cell.length_a   1.000
_cell.length_b   1.000
_cell.length_c   1.000
_cell.angle_alpha   90.00
_cell.angle_beta   90.00
_cell.angle_gamma   90.00
#
_symmetry.space_group_name_H-M   'P 1'
#
loop_
_entity.id
_entity.type
_entity.pdbx_description
1 polymer ?
#
loop_
_entity_poly.entity_id
_entity_poly.type
_entity_poly.pdbx_seq_one_letter_code
_entity_poly.pdbx_strand_id
1 'polypeptide(L)'
;MNKTKEVSVGLFDAIVHHDKPPLNWLGGGYYFTMTMVLMQFGHFVLLNHYGVVGYFIYMLLVAIFITLDGFVSTSMGKNIVNLRLNGYSDKFILFTMVFNCLGSQALTLLIIHFIGNPQAMHDLLLLSTYSTPMIMAVAANLIATEVLFFAAHKFLHEHWPSIHIMHHCCMNPSHSTNLIFHPIDLAIEFAGPGSIILLNHYTIWQQNLHVLLLSYMIMQIYYAIDHSEWLRTYHFKHHSQLNAVYTIYANYRSTPQLDKLRSLVIKPSKNT
;
A
#
# COMPACT_ATOMS: atom_id res chain seq x y z
N MET A 1 4.40 1.53 36.53
CA MET A 1 5.50 0.58 36.26
C MET A 1 5.63 0.40 34.76
N ASN A 2 6.63 1.00 34.13
CA ASN A 2 6.96 0.71 32.73
C ASN A 2 7.72 -0.62 32.69
N LYS A 3 7.01 -1.72 32.41
CA LYS A 3 7.67 -2.96 31.98
C LYS A 3 8.20 -2.69 30.57
N THR A 4 9.51 -2.56 30.42
CA THR A 4 10.18 -2.78 29.14
C THR A 4 9.83 -4.19 28.71
N LYS A 5 8.94 -4.35 27.72
CA LYS A 5 8.70 -5.65 27.11
C LYS A 5 9.96 -6.03 26.33
N GLU A 6 10.59 -7.13 26.70
CA GLU A 6 11.62 -7.74 25.86
C GLU A 6 11.01 -8.09 24.50
N VAL A 7 11.73 -7.76 23.43
CA VAL A 7 11.32 -8.11 22.07
C VAL A 7 11.50 -9.61 21.90
N SER A 8 10.40 -10.33 21.67
CA SER A 8 10.45 -11.78 21.46
C SER A 8 11.20 -12.13 20.16
N VAL A 9 12.02 -13.18 20.21
CA VAL A 9 12.63 -13.87 19.06
C VAL A 9 11.51 -14.47 18.19
N GLY A 10 11.64 -14.41 16.87
CA GLY A 10 10.58 -14.81 15.92
C GLY A 10 11.04 -15.11 14.49
N LEU A 11 10.07 -15.46 13.63
CA LEU A 11 10.27 -15.82 12.22
C LEU A 11 10.96 -14.71 11.40
N PHE A 12 10.74 -13.45 11.78
CA PHE A 12 11.30 -12.29 11.08
C PHE A 12 12.67 -11.84 11.59
N ASP A 13 13.34 -12.59 12.47
CA ASP A 13 14.60 -12.12 13.06
C ASP A 13 15.73 -11.91 12.04
N ALA A 14 15.70 -12.63 10.92
CA ALA A 14 16.66 -12.45 9.83
C ALA A 14 16.58 -11.05 9.16
N ILE A 15 15.48 -10.32 9.35
CA ILE A 15 15.27 -8.97 8.79
C ILE A 15 15.21 -7.87 9.87
N VAL A 16 15.41 -8.23 11.14
CA VAL A 16 15.53 -7.27 12.24
C VAL A 16 17.00 -6.91 12.39
N HIS A 17 17.39 -5.79 11.78
CA HIS A 17 18.77 -5.29 11.81
C HIS A 17 18.90 -4.15 12.83
N HIS A 18 19.90 -4.24 13.72
CA HIS A 18 20.27 -3.12 14.60
C HIS A 18 21.02 -2.01 13.82
N ASP A 19 21.80 -2.41 12.81
CA ASP A 19 22.58 -1.55 11.94
C ASP A 19 21.97 -1.45 10.52
N LYS A 20 22.82 -1.29 9.50
CA LYS A 20 22.41 -1.30 8.09
C LYS A 20 22.12 -2.74 7.63
N PRO A 21 21.07 -2.94 6.83
CA PRO A 21 20.76 -4.26 6.32
C PRO A 21 21.80 -4.70 5.25
N PRO A 22 21.96 -6.00 4.98
CA PRO A 22 23.04 -6.53 4.13
C PRO A 22 23.08 -5.94 2.72
N LEU A 23 21.92 -5.55 2.18
CA LEU A 23 21.77 -5.00 0.83
C LEU A 23 21.38 -3.52 0.86
N ASN A 24 21.75 -2.78 1.90
CA ASN A 24 21.43 -1.35 2.05
C ASN A 24 21.85 -0.48 0.85
N TRP A 25 22.86 -0.91 0.08
CA TRP A 25 23.29 -0.20 -1.13
C TRP A 25 22.24 -0.19 -2.25
N LEU A 26 21.29 -1.13 -2.23
CA LEU A 26 20.10 -1.15 -3.10
C LEU A 26 18.95 -0.31 -2.54
N GLY A 27 19.01 0.12 -1.28
CA GLY A 27 17.93 0.84 -0.61
C GLY A 27 17.59 2.19 -1.25
N GLY A 28 16.46 2.78 -0.83
CA GLY A 28 16.02 4.08 -1.31
C GLY A 28 15.54 4.05 -2.77
N GLY A 29 16.08 4.95 -3.60
CA GLY A 29 15.61 5.16 -4.98
C GLY A 29 15.78 3.94 -5.89
N TYR A 30 16.88 3.19 -5.77
CA TYR A 30 17.13 2.03 -6.63
C TYR A 30 16.07 0.94 -6.43
N TYR A 31 15.88 0.50 -5.19
CA TYR A 31 14.86 -0.49 -4.84
C TYR A 31 13.44 0.00 -5.20
N PHE A 32 13.13 1.27 -4.92
CA PHE A 32 11.84 1.86 -5.31
C PHE A 32 11.62 1.84 -6.84
N THR A 33 12.63 2.20 -7.63
CA THR A 33 12.51 2.11 -9.09
C THR A 33 12.32 0.67 -9.55
N MET A 34 13.02 -0.29 -8.95
CA MET A 34 12.85 -1.71 -9.29
C MET A 34 11.44 -2.22 -8.98
N THR A 35 10.84 -1.82 -7.85
CA THR A 35 9.44 -2.21 -7.53
C THR A 35 8.45 -1.57 -8.51
N MET A 36 8.67 -0.32 -8.91
CA MET A 36 7.85 0.33 -9.94
C MET A 36 7.96 -0.38 -11.30
N VAL A 37 9.18 -0.74 -11.72
CA VAL A 37 9.40 -1.50 -12.96
C VAL A 37 8.72 -2.86 -12.88
N LEU A 38 8.85 -3.57 -11.76
CA LEU A 38 8.17 -4.85 -11.57
C LEU A 38 6.65 -4.69 -11.68
N MET A 39 6.06 -3.66 -11.06
CA MET A 39 4.63 -3.38 -11.13
C MET A 39 4.18 -3.13 -12.58
N GLN A 40 4.88 -2.26 -13.32
CA GLN A 40 4.55 -1.98 -14.72
C GLN A 40 4.75 -3.21 -15.62
N PHE A 41 5.80 -3.99 -15.40
CA PHE A 41 6.02 -5.26 -16.10
C PHE A 41 4.90 -6.27 -15.80
N GLY A 42 4.46 -6.33 -14.54
CA GLY A 42 3.30 -7.11 -14.12
C GLY A 42 2.04 -6.73 -14.91
N HIS A 43 1.72 -5.43 -14.96
CA HIS A 43 0.51 -4.93 -15.62
C HIS A 43 0.55 -5.08 -17.13
N PHE A 44 1.59 -4.54 -17.79
CA PHE A 44 1.65 -4.47 -19.25
C PHE A 44 2.06 -5.77 -19.91
N VAL A 45 2.82 -6.63 -19.21
CA VAL A 45 3.38 -7.85 -19.80
C VAL A 45 2.76 -9.11 -19.19
N LEU A 46 2.97 -9.35 -17.89
CA LEU A 46 2.61 -10.64 -17.28
C LEU A 46 1.10 -10.88 -17.30
N LEU A 47 0.33 -9.99 -16.68
CA LEU A 47 -1.13 -10.14 -16.59
C LEU A 47 -1.79 -10.01 -17.96
N ASN A 48 -1.29 -9.10 -18.78
CA ASN A 48 -1.90 -8.78 -20.06
C ASN A 48 -1.68 -9.88 -21.11
N HIS A 49 -0.46 -10.41 -21.25
CA HIS A 49 -0.13 -11.39 -22.29
C HIS A 49 -0.23 -12.84 -21.82
N TYR A 50 0.01 -13.09 -20.53
CA TYR A 50 0.05 -14.46 -19.99
C TYR A 50 -1.10 -14.76 -19.02
N GLY A 51 -1.99 -13.79 -18.76
CA GLY A 51 -3.20 -13.98 -17.95
C GLY A 51 -2.92 -14.61 -16.59
N VAL A 52 -3.61 -15.70 -16.30
CA VAL A 52 -3.48 -16.44 -15.03
C VAL A 52 -2.06 -17.01 -14.82
N VAL A 53 -1.38 -17.46 -15.88
CA VAL A 53 0.02 -17.93 -15.76
C VAL A 53 0.94 -16.76 -15.39
N GLY A 54 0.75 -15.62 -16.06
CA GLY A 54 1.45 -14.39 -15.75
C GLY A 54 1.21 -13.91 -14.32
N TYR A 55 -0.01 -14.07 -13.81
CA TYR A 55 -0.34 -13.77 -12.42
C TYR A 55 0.49 -14.59 -11.42
N PHE A 56 0.65 -15.90 -11.62
CA PHE A 56 1.48 -16.71 -10.71
C PHE A 56 2.96 -16.30 -10.75
N ILE A 57 3.49 -15.98 -11.93
CA ILE A 57 4.85 -15.45 -12.08
C ILE A 57 4.96 -14.10 -11.37
N TYR A 58 3.97 -13.23 -11.54
CA TYR A 58 3.96 -11.90 -10.92
C TYR A 58 3.90 -12.02 -9.39
N MET A 59 3.05 -12.90 -8.84
CA MET A 59 2.98 -13.19 -7.41
C MET A 59 4.31 -13.67 -6.84
N LEU A 60 5.03 -14.53 -7.55
CA LEU A 60 6.36 -14.99 -7.14
C LEU A 60 7.37 -13.83 -7.09
N LEU A 61 7.38 -12.97 -8.13
CA LEU A 61 8.25 -11.80 -8.17
C LEU A 61 7.90 -10.80 -7.06
N VAL A 62 6.62 -10.55 -6.81
CA VAL A 62 6.15 -9.71 -5.70
C VAL A 62 6.62 -10.28 -4.35
N ALA A 63 6.50 -11.58 -4.12
CA ALA A 63 7.01 -12.23 -2.91
C ALA A 63 8.53 -12.07 -2.75
N ILE A 64 9.30 -12.20 -3.83
CA ILE A 64 10.75 -11.95 -3.84
C ILE A 64 11.05 -10.51 -3.44
N PHE A 65 10.34 -9.53 -3.99
CA PHE A 65 10.56 -8.11 -3.68
C PHE A 65 10.15 -7.75 -2.26
N ILE A 66 9.03 -8.25 -1.75
CA ILE A 66 8.64 -8.08 -0.34
C ILE A 66 9.72 -8.66 0.59
N THR A 67 10.27 -9.83 0.24
CA THR A 67 11.37 -10.44 1.00
C THR A 67 12.62 -9.57 0.93
N LEU A 68 12.94 -9.05 -0.26
CA LEU A 68 14.08 -8.15 -0.49
C LEU A 68 13.97 -6.87 0.33
N ASP A 69 12.76 -6.34 0.55
CA ASP A 69 12.52 -5.15 1.40
C ASP A 69 13.20 -5.30 2.78
N GLY A 70 13.08 -6.48 3.40
CA GLY A 70 13.69 -6.78 4.70
C GLY A 70 15.22 -6.85 4.71
N PHE A 71 15.84 -6.93 3.53
CA PHE A 71 17.30 -6.95 3.37
C PHE A 71 17.87 -5.66 2.77
N VAL A 72 17.04 -4.75 2.27
CA VAL A 72 17.46 -3.44 1.72
C VAL A 72 17.05 -2.27 2.62
N SER A 73 15.95 -2.41 3.37
CA SER A 73 15.38 -1.37 4.21
C SER A 73 15.52 -1.68 5.71
N THR A 74 15.95 -0.70 6.51
CA THR A 74 15.87 -0.81 7.99
C THR A 74 14.44 -0.67 8.52
N SER A 75 13.53 -0.16 7.69
CA SER A 75 12.18 0.25 8.09
C SER A 75 11.30 -0.97 8.35
N MET A 76 11.39 -2.02 7.51
CA MET A 76 10.66 -3.27 7.71
C MET A 76 10.99 -3.92 9.06
N GLY A 77 12.27 -4.11 9.39
CA GLY A 77 12.69 -4.68 10.68
C GLY A 77 12.20 -3.86 11.89
N LYS A 78 12.28 -2.53 11.82
CA LYS A 78 11.75 -1.64 12.87
C LYS A 78 10.23 -1.79 13.05
N ASN A 79 9.49 -1.94 11.95
CA ASN A 79 8.05 -2.15 12.00
C ASN A 79 7.69 -3.50 12.63
N ILE A 80 8.43 -4.57 12.32
CA ILE A 80 8.27 -5.88 12.99
C ILE A 80 8.45 -5.76 14.49
N VAL A 81 9.50 -5.08 14.95
CA VAL A 81 9.72 -4.84 16.38
C VAL A 81 8.55 -4.09 17.01
N ASN A 82 8.06 -3.03 16.37
CA ASN A 82 6.89 -2.27 16.84
C ASN A 82 5.62 -3.14 16.92
N LEU A 83 5.36 -3.96 15.91
CA LEU A 83 4.23 -4.88 15.87
C LEU A 83 4.29 -5.89 17.04
N ARG A 84 5.46 -6.48 17.30
CA ARG A 84 5.67 -7.39 18.44
C ARG A 84 5.42 -6.70 19.79
N LEU A 85 5.89 -5.47 19.97
CA LEU A 85 5.64 -4.69 21.18
C LEU A 85 4.14 -4.46 21.43
N ASN A 86 3.37 -4.30 20.34
CA ASN A 86 1.92 -4.14 20.33
C ASN A 86 1.15 -5.48 20.38
N GLY A 87 1.85 -6.61 20.50
CA GLY A 87 1.25 -7.92 20.76
C GLY A 87 0.95 -8.75 19.50
N TYR A 88 1.36 -8.31 18.32
CA TYR A 88 1.22 -9.09 17.10
C TYR A 88 2.30 -10.17 17.00
N SER A 89 1.88 -11.41 16.75
CA SER A 89 2.81 -12.50 16.48
C SER A 89 3.28 -12.48 15.03
N ASP A 90 4.51 -12.92 14.78
CA ASP A 90 5.07 -13.02 13.42
C ASP A 90 4.22 -13.86 12.48
N LYS A 91 3.60 -14.94 12.97
CA LYS A 91 2.70 -15.79 12.18
C LYS A 91 1.49 -15.00 11.69
N PHE A 92 0.92 -14.16 12.55
CA PHE A 92 -0.21 -13.33 12.20
C PHE A 92 0.20 -12.23 11.20
N ILE A 93 1.35 -11.59 11.41
CA ILE A 93 1.90 -10.60 10.47
C ILE A 93 2.10 -11.24 9.09
N LEU A 94 2.78 -12.39 9.02
CA LEU A 94 2.97 -13.11 7.77
C LEU A 94 1.65 -13.50 7.10
N PHE A 95 0.69 -14.02 7.87
CA PHE A 95 -0.64 -14.35 7.37
C PHE A 95 -1.31 -13.15 6.72
N THR A 96 -1.34 -11.99 7.40
CA THR A 96 -1.94 -10.78 6.84
C THR A 96 -1.24 -10.31 5.58
N MET A 97 0.10 -10.32 5.55
CA MET A 97 0.87 -9.93 4.38
C MET A 97 0.55 -10.81 3.16
N VAL A 98 0.50 -12.13 3.35
CA VAL A 98 0.15 -13.08 2.29
C VAL A 98 -1.30 -12.89 1.84
N PHE A 99 -2.24 -12.78 2.79
CA PHE A 99 -3.66 -12.59 2.48
C PHE A 99 -3.92 -11.30 1.70
N ASN A 100 -3.34 -10.19 2.18
CA ASN A 100 -3.47 -8.87 1.54
C ASN A 100 -2.79 -8.84 0.17
N CYS A 101 -1.64 -9.52 0.02
CA CYS A 101 -0.99 -9.68 -1.27
C CYS A 101 -1.90 -10.45 -2.24
N LEU A 102 -2.41 -11.62 -1.86
CA LEU A 102 -3.32 -12.40 -2.71
C LEU A 102 -4.55 -11.60 -3.12
N GLY A 103 -5.21 -10.91 -2.16
CA GLY A 103 -6.40 -10.11 -2.43
C GLY A 103 -6.14 -8.93 -3.36
N SER A 104 -5.10 -8.13 -3.09
CA SER A 104 -4.74 -6.97 -3.93
C SER A 104 -4.33 -7.39 -5.34
N GLN A 105 -3.56 -8.47 -5.48
CA GLN A 105 -3.13 -8.96 -6.79
C GLN A 105 -4.28 -9.65 -7.54
N ALA A 106 -5.19 -10.33 -6.86
CA ALA A 106 -6.39 -10.89 -7.50
C ALA A 106 -7.30 -9.79 -8.08
N LEU A 107 -7.46 -8.66 -7.36
CA LEU A 107 -8.15 -7.49 -7.88
C LEU A 107 -7.42 -6.89 -9.10
N THR A 108 -6.09 -6.87 -9.07
CA THR A 108 -5.27 -6.41 -10.20
C THR A 108 -5.48 -7.31 -11.43
N LEU A 109 -5.46 -8.63 -11.25
CA LEU A 109 -5.75 -9.59 -12.31
C LEU A 109 -7.17 -9.39 -12.88
N LEU A 110 -8.17 -9.21 -12.01
CA LEU A 110 -9.55 -8.94 -12.43
C LEU A 110 -9.62 -7.70 -13.33
N ILE A 111 -9.03 -6.58 -12.90
CA ILE A 111 -9.14 -5.31 -13.60
C ILE A 111 -8.32 -5.30 -14.89
N ILE A 112 -7.06 -5.75 -14.84
CA ILE A 112 -6.15 -5.65 -15.98
C ILE A 112 -6.44 -6.73 -17.03
N HIS A 113 -6.72 -7.97 -16.62
CA HIS A 113 -6.84 -9.10 -17.55
C HIS A 113 -8.29 -9.46 -17.89
N PHE A 114 -9.19 -9.53 -16.89
CA PHE A 114 -10.55 -10.02 -17.12
C PHE A 114 -11.53 -8.93 -17.55
N ILE A 115 -11.39 -7.69 -17.05
CA ILE A 115 -12.19 -6.54 -17.48
C ILE A 115 -11.46 -5.77 -18.58
N GLY A 116 -10.17 -5.50 -18.38
CA GLY A 116 -9.28 -4.94 -19.38
C GLY A 116 -9.05 -5.88 -20.56
N ASN A 117 -8.24 -5.42 -21.50
CA ASN A 117 -7.77 -6.28 -22.59
C ASN A 117 -6.40 -5.79 -23.13
N PRO A 118 -5.69 -6.64 -23.89
CA PRO A 118 -4.36 -6.30 -24.40
C PRO A 118 -4.28 -5.06 -25.26
N GLN A 119 -5.31 -4.80 -26.07
CA GLN A 119 -5.34 -3.62 -26.92
C GLN A 119 -5.47 -2.35 -26.08
N ALA A 120 -6.40 -2.30 -25.13
CA ALA A 120 -6.62 -1.16 -24.27
C ALA A 120 -5.38 -0.84 -23.41
N MET A 121 -4.68 -1.87 -22.89
CA MET A 121 -3.42 -1.69 -22.19
C MET A 121 -2.32 -1.15 -23.11
N HIS A 122 -2.16 -1.70 -24.31
CA HIS A 122 -1.19 -1.22 -25.29
C HIS A 122 -1.45 0.26 -25.69
N ASP A 123 -2.71 0.61 -25.91
CA ASP A 123 -3.12 1.96 -26.29
C ASP A 123 -2.72 3.01 -25.25
N LEU A 124 -2.61 2.65 -23.96
CA LEU A 124 -2.11 3.58 -22.93
C LEU A 124 -0.64 3.99 -23.16
N LEU A 125 0.11 3.33 -24.03
CA LEU A 125 1.45 3.77 -24.43
C LEU A 125 1.43 4.80 -25.57
N LEU A 126 0.27 5.02 -26.19
CA LEU A 126 0.10 5.89 -27.35
C LEU A 126 -0.42 7.25 -26.92
N LEU A 127 0.28 8.32 -27.30
CA LEU A 127 -0.14 9.70 -26.99
C LEU A 127 -1.53 10.03 -27.55
N SER A 128 -1.93 9.42 -28.66
CA SER A 128 -3.24 9.59 -29.29
C SER A 128 -4.42 9.14 -28.42
N THR A 129 -4.19 8.29 -27.44
CA THR A 129 -5.22 7.79 -26.51
C THR A 129 -5.68 8.90 -25.56
N TYR A 130 -4.79 9.85 -25.24
CA TYR A 130 -5.00 10.85 -24.21
C TYR A 130 -5.74 12.09 -24.75
N SER A 131 -7.07 11.99 -24.80
CA SER A 131 -7.94 13.13 -25.09
C SER A 131 -8.28 13.93 -23.82
N THR A 132 -8.64 15.21 -23.97
CA THR A 132 -9.08 16.05 -22.84
C THR A 132 -10.23 15.41 -22.04
N PRO A 133 -11.30 14.85 -22.67
CA PRO A 133 -12.35 14.17 -21.92
C PRO A 133 -11.85 12.98 -21.10
N MET A 134 -10.93 12.17 -21.64
CA MET A 134 -10.34 11.03 -20.92
C MET A 134 -9.56 11.51 -19.68
N ILE A 135 -8.72 12.54 -19.84
CA ILE A 135 -7.93 13.10 -18.72
C ILE A 135 -8.86 13.63 -17.63
N MET A 136 -9.94 14.33 -18.00
CA MET A 136 -10.92 14.84 -17.04
C MET A 136 -11.68 13.72 -16.32
N ALA A 137 -12.04 12.63 -17.02
CA ALA A 137 -12.67 11.46 -16.41
C ALA A 137 -11.74 10.75 -15.40
N VAL A 138 -10.46 10.61 -15.76
CA VAL A 138 -9.44 10.06 -14.86
C VAL A 138 -9.25 10.96 -13.64
N ALA A 139 -9.16 12.28 -13.82
CA ALA A 139 -9.07 13.22 -12.71
C ALA A 139 -10.30 13.13 -11.78
N ALA A 140 -11.50 13.02 -12.34
CA ALA A 140 -12.73 12.84 -11.55
C ALA A 140 -12.71 11.55 -10.72
N ASN A 141 -12.24 10.42 -11.28
CA ASN A 141 -12.06 9.18 -10.53
C ASN A 141 -11.05 9.33 -9.39
N LEU A 142 -9.93 10.02 -9.60
CA LEU A 142 -8.91 10.23 -8.57
C LEU A 142 -9.44 11.13 -7.43
N ILE A 143 -10.19 12.18 -7.76
CA ILE A 143 -10.85 13.04 -6.77
C ILE A 143 -11.85 12.22 -5.94
N ALA A 144 -12.69 11.41 -6.59
CA ALA A 144 -13.66 10.56 -5.90
C ALA A 144 -12.97 9.54 -4.97
N THR A 145 -11.88 8.95 -5.45
CA THR A 145 -11.06 8.01 -4.67
C THR A 145 -10.47 8.70 -3.43
N GLU A 146 -9.93 9.91 -3.56
CA GLU A 146 -9.40 10.68 -2.42
C GLU A 146 -10.46 11.02 -1.38
N VAL A 147 -11.64 11.46 -1.83
CA VAL A 147 -12.74 11.80 -0.91
C VAL A 147 -13.16 10.57 -0.10
N LEU A 148 -13.27 9.41 -0.76
CA LEU A 148 -13.60 8.16 -0.08
C LEU A 148 -12.45 7.67 0.81
N PHE A 149 -11.20 7.78 0.36
CA PHE A 149 -10.04 7.45 1.19
C PHE A 149 -10.04 8.28 2.46
N PHE A 150 -10.18 9.60 2.35
CA PHE A 150 -10.25 10.49 3.50
C PHE A 150 -11.35 10.09 4.48
N ALA A 151 -12.56 9.81 3.98
CA ALA A 151 -13.68 9.40 4.81
C ALA A 151 -13.43 8.05 5.50
N ALA A 152 -12.93 7.06 4.76
CA ALA A 152 -12.62 5.72 5.26
C ALA A 152 -11.49 5.73 6.29
N HIS A 153 -10.39 6.40 5.98
CA HIS A 153 -9.22 6.52 6.85
C HIS A 153 -9.57 7.29 8.13
N LYS A 154 -10.31 8.40 8.03
CA LYS A 154 -10.85 9.11 9.21
C LYS A 154 -11.74 8.21 10.06
N PHE A 155 -12.64 7.44 9.44
CA PHE A 155 -13.50 6.50 10.16
C PHE A 155 -12.68 5.45 10.92
N LEU A 156 -11.63 4.91 10.30
CA LEU A 156 -10.73 3.95 10.93
C LEU A 156 -10.00 4.56 12.14
N HIS A 157 -9.53 5.80 12.06
CA HIS A 157 -8.90 6.49 13.21
C HIS A 157 -9.88 6.82 14.35
N GLU A 158 -11.10 7.26 14.03
CA GLU A 158 -12.02 7.83 15.02
C GLU A 158 -13.01 6.81 15.59
N HIS A 159 -13.40 5.80 14.81
CA HIS A 159 -14.50 4.88 15.13
C HIS A 159 -14.07 3.42 15.23
N TRP A 160 -13.11 2.97 14.42
CA TRP A 160 -12.63 1.59 14.46
C TRP A 160 -11.09 1.46 14.53
N PRO A 161 -10.43 2.12 15.49
CA PRO A 161 -8.97 2.17 15.54
C PRO A 161 -8.33 0.82 15.84
N SER A 162 -9.08 -0.14 16.40
CA SER A 162 -8.57 -1.47 16.76
C SER A 162 -8.20 -2.35 15.57
N ILE A 163 -8.79 -2.14 14.39
CA ILE A 163 -8.38 -2.86 13.17
C ILE A 163 -7.26 -2.15 12.43
N HIS A 164 -7.16 -0.83 12.58
CA HIS A 164 -6.22 0.03 11.87
C HIS A 164 -4.86 0.18 12.58
N ILE A 165 -4.83 -0.09 13.89
CA ILE A 165 -3.62 -0.01 14.71
C ILE A 165 -2.48 -0.90 14.19
N MET A 166 -2.78 -2.04 13.56
CA MET A 166 -1.75 -2.91 12.99
C MET A 166 -0.95 -2.18 11.92
N HIS A 167 -1.64 -1.51 11.00
CA HIS A 167 -1.01 -0.74 9.95
C HIS A 167 -0.16 0.39 10.54
N HIS A 168 -0.71 1.13 11.51
CA HIS A 168 -0.01 2.23 12.19
C HIS A 168 1.08 1.84 13.19
N CYS A 169 1.24 0.55 13.51
CA CYS A 169 2.46 0.07 14.15
C CYS A 169 3.67 0.19 13.21
N CYS A 170 3.44 0.30 11.90
CA CYS A 170 4.47 0.53 10.88
C CYS A 170 4.92 1.99 10.82
N MET A 171 5.41 2.53 11.94
CA MET A 171 5.80 3.94 12.06
C MET A 171 6.95 4.37 11.11
N ASN A 172 7.64 3.43 10.47
CA ASN A 172 8.59 3.70 9.40
C ASN A 172 8.08 3.00 8.14
N PRO A 173 7.16 3.59 7.36
CA PRO A 173 6.63 2.92 6.17
C PRO A 173 7.72 2.50 5.20
N SER A 174 7.52 1.33 4.59
CA SER A 174 8.38 0.69 3.61
C SER A 174 7.52 0.02 2.54
N HIS A 175 8.12 -0.58 1.52
CA HIS A 175 7.33 -1.21 0.47
C HIS A 175 6.40 -2.31 1.02
N SER A 176 6.87 -3.11 1.99
CA SER A 176 6.10 -4.16 2.64
C SER A 176 4.97 -3.62 3.52
N THR A 177 5.02 -2.36 3.95
CA THR A 177 3.97 -1.73 4.76
C THR A 177 2.63 -1.72 4.02
N ASN A 178 2.64 -1.68 2.68
CA ASN A 178 1.44 -1.84 1.83
C ASN A 178 0.69 -3.17 2.03
N LEU A 179 1.26 -4.13 2.77
CA LEU A 179 0.66 -5.44 3.03
C LEU A 179 0.44 -5.72 4.52
N ILE A 180 0.96 -4.88 5.41
CA ILE A 180 0.82 -5.05 6.85
C ILE A 180 -0.43 -4.27 7.29
N PHE A 181 -1.57 -4.93 7.15
CA PHE A 181 -2.89 -4.43 7.53
C PHE A 181 -3.70 -5.57 8.13
N HIS A 182 -4.65 -5.25 8.99
CA HIS A 182 -5.77 -6.16 9.18
C HIS A 182 -6.54 -6.29 7.83
N PRO A 183 -7.01 -7.48 7.40
CA PRO A 183 -7.65 -7.60 6.08
C PRO A 183 -8.86 -6.67 5.87
N ILE A 184 -9.65 -6.46 6.92
CA ILE A 184 -10.78 -5.50 6.90
C ILE A 184 -10.30 -4.05 6.77
N ASP A 185 -9.14 -3.74 7.37
CA ASP A 185 -8.53 -2.41 7.30
C ASP A 185 -8.15 -2.09 5.85
N LEU A 186 -7.39 -2.97 5.20
CA LEU A 186 -7.03 -2.81 3.78
C LEU A 186 -8.27 -2.75 2.86
N ALA A 187 -9.31 -3.53 3.18
CA ALA A 187 -10.56 -3.51 2.42
C ALA A 187 -11.27 -2.15 2.52
N ILE A 188 -11.27 -1.51 3.69
CA ILE A 188 -11.90 -0.20 3.92
C ILE A 188 -11.02 0.93 3.38
N GLU A 189 -9.74 0.91 3.70
CA GLU A 189 -8.80 1.99 3.40
C GLU A 189 -8.39 2.03 1.92
N PHE A 190 -8.17 0.87 1.29
CA PHE A 190 -7.68 0.81 -0.08
C PHE A 190 -8.73 0.28 -1.06
N ALA A 191 -9.29 -0.91 -0.80
CA ALA A 191 -10.21 -1.52 -1.75
C ALA A 191 -11.54 -0.75 -1.87
N GLY A 192 -12.02 -0.16 -0.78
CA GLY A 192 -13.20 0.69 -0.73
C GLY A 192 -13.08 1.88 -1.69
N PRO A 193 -12.09 2.78 -1.49
CA PRO A 193 -11.81 3.85 -2.43
C PRO A 193 -11.56 3.35 -3.85
N GLY A 194 -10.80 2.27 -4.06
CA GLY A 194 -10.57 1.72 -5.39
C GLY A 194 -11.82 1.19 -6.09
N SER A 195 -12.82 0.72 -5.33
CA SER A 195 -14.09 0.22 -5.90
C SER A 195 -14.90 1.31 -6.61
N ILE A 196 -14.70 2.60 -6.29
CA ILE A 196 -15.39 3.69 -6.98
C ILE A 196 -14.98 3.79 -8.44
N ILE A 197 -13.73 3.44 -8.77
CA ILE A 197 -13.24 3.44 -10.14
C ILE A 197 -14.00 2.40 -10.96
N LEU A 198 -14.21 1.21 -10.38
CA LEU A 198 -15.00 0.14 -10.99
C LEU A 198 -16.48 0.53 -11.11
N LEU A 199 -17.08 1.10 -10.05
CA LEU A 199 -18.46 1.55 -10.09
C LEU A 199 -18.67 2.59 -11.19
N ASN A 200 -17.82 3.61 -11.25
CA ASN A 200 -17.90 4.66 -12.26
C ASN A 200 -17.65 4.13 -13.67
N HIS A 201 -16.78 3.13 -13.84
CA HIS A 201 -16.59 2.48 -15.15
C HIS A 201 -17.91 1.93 -15.70
N TYR A 202 -18.69 1.22 -14.89
CA TYR A 202 -19.97 0.64 -15.34
C TYR A 202 -21.13 1.65 -15.39
N THR A 203 -21.11 2.72 -14.59
CA THR A 203 -22.27 3.61 -14.42
C THR A 203 -22.13 4.98 -15.08
N ILE A 204 -20.93 5.55 -15.11
CA ILE A 204 -20.69 6.92 -15.60
C ILE A 204 -19.91 6.90 -16.92
N TRP A 205 -18.86 6.08 -17.00
CA TRP A 205 -17.89 6.11 -18.10
C TRP A 205 -18.23 5.18 -19.25
N GLN A 206 -19.44 4.62 -19.29
CA GLN A 206 -19.93 3.77 -20.39
C GLN A 206 -18.95 2.63 -20.73
N GLN A 207 -18.33 2.05 -19.70
CA GLN A 207 -17.34 0.99 -19.83
C GLN A 207 -16.08 1.40 -20.63
N ASN A 208 -15.69 2.68 -20.59
CA ASN A 208 -14.40 3.12 -21.14
C ASN A 208 -13.23 2.45 -20.40
N LEU A 209 -12.52 1.57 -21.11
CA LEU A 209 -11.42 0.77 -20.56
C LEU A 209 -10.18 1.62 -20.27
N HIS A 210 -9.84 2.58 -21.13
CA HIS A 210 -8.67 3.42 -20.93
C HIS A 210 -8.80 4.27 -19.66
N VAL A 211 -9.99 4.80 -19.37
CA VAL A 211 -10.28 5.52 -18.11
C VAL A 211 -10.13 4.59 -16.90
N LEU A 212 -10.72 3.40 -16.94
CA LEU A 212 -10.61 2.42 -15.84
C LEU A 212 -9.16 2.04 -15.56
N LEU A 213 -8.44 1.58 -16.59
CA LEU A 213 -7.09 1.06 -16.47
C LEU A 213 -6.11 2.15 -16.01
N LEU A 214 -6.19 3.34 -16.60
CA LEU A 214 -5.31 4.44 -16.23
C LEU A 214 -5.59 4.95 -14.80
N SER A 215 -6.85 5.16 -14.44
CA SER A 215 -7.21 5.55 -13.06
C SER A 215 -6.73 4.52 -12.04
N TYR A 216 -6.93 3.23 -12.32
CA TYR A 216 -6.53 2.16 -11.43
C TYR A 216 -5.00 2.07 -11.27
N MET A 217 -4.24 2.16 -12.37
CA MET A 217 -2.78 2.16 -12.30
C MET A 217 -2.23 3.38 -11.55
N ILE A 218 -2.77 4.58 -11.78
CA ILE A 218 -2.35 5.78 -11.04
C ILE A 218 -2.60 5.61 -9.55
N MET A 219 -3.77 5.09 -9.16
CA MET A 219 -4.09 4.82 -7.75
C MET A 219 -3.06 3.86 -7.11
N GLN A 220 -2.73 2.75 -7.77
CA GLN A 220 -1.74 1.81 -7.25
C GLN A 220 -0.33 2.41 -7.13
N ILE A 221 0.11 3.15 -8.16
CA ILE A 221 1.40 3.83 -8.17
C ILE A 221 1.47 4.82 -7.02
N TYR A 222 0.42 5.62 -6.82
CA TYR A 222 0.41 6.61 -5.75
C TYR A 222 0.42 5.97 -4.37
N TYR A 223 -0.37 4.91 -4.17
CA TYR A 223 -0.37 4.17 -2.92
C TYR A 223 1.01 3.61 -2.56
N ALA A 224 1.75 3.12 -3.56
CA ALA A 224 3.14 2.68 -3.38
C ALA A 224 4.11 3.84 -3.11
N ILE A 225 3.89 5.00 -3.71
CA ILE A 225 4.65 6.24 -3.44
C ILE A 225 4.46 6.69 -1.99
N ASP A 226 3.23 6.63 -1.46
CA ASP A 226 2.92 7.11 -0.12
C ASP A 226 3.54 6.32 1.02
N HIS A 227 3.81 5.05 0.77
CA HIS A 227 4.51 4.15 1.69
C HIS A 227 6.00 4.02 1.38
N SER A 228 6.54 4.87 0.51
CA SER A 228 7.96 4.83 0.13
C SER A 228 8.83 5.51 1.19
N GLU A 229 9.77 4.75 1.76
CA GLU A 229 10.78 5.26 2.68
C GLU A 229 11.76 6.27 2.04
N TRP A 230 11.84 6.27 0.71
CA TRP A 230 12.70 7.16 -0.05
C TRP A 230 12.03 8.51 -0.28
N LEU A 231 10.77 8.50 -0.72
CA LEU A 231 10.02 9.72 -1.06
C LEU A 231 9.44 10.43 0.16
N ARG A 232 9.01 9.66 1.19
CA ARG A 232 8.52 10.17 2.48
C ARG A 232 7.46 11.27 2.33
N THR A 233 6.37 10.93 1.67
CA THR A 233 5.24 11.85 1.45
C THR A 233 4.56 12.25 2.76
N TYR A 234 3.45 13.00 2.68
CA TYR A 234 2.68 13.38 3.86
C TYR A 234 2.10 12.16 4.59
N HIS A 235 1.69 11.13 3.86
CA HIS A 235 1.19 9.89 4.45
C HIS A 235 2.29 9.13 5.23
N PHE A 236 3.52 9.09 4.71
CA PHE A 236 4.67 8.59 5.48
C PHE A 236 4.83 9.32 6.83
N LYS A 237 4.71 10.65 6.82
CA LYS A 237 4.83 11.46 8.04
C LYS A 237 3.67 11.19 9.01
N HIS A 238 2.47 10.96 8.48
CA HIS A 238 1.30 10.58 9.27
C HIS A 238 1.55 9.31 10.08
N HIS A 239 2.06 8.23 9.48
CA HIS A 239 2.48 7.02 10.19
C HIS A 239 3.47 7.28 11.33
N SER A 240 4.51 8.07 11.05
CA SER A 240 5.56 8.34 12.05
C SER A 240 5.07 9.19 13.23
N GLN A 241 4.11 10.09 12.99
CA GLN A 241 3.68 11.09 13.97
C GLN A 241 2.35 10.74 14.64
N LEU A 242 1.50 9.96 13.98
CA LEU A 242 0.08 9.80 14.29
C LEU A 242 -0.56 11.17 14.49
N ASN A 243 -0.37 12.02 13.48
CA ASN A 243 -1.00 13.35 13.41
C ASN A 243 -2.33 13.18 12.65
N ALA A 244 -3.41 13.88 13.00
CA ALA A 244 -4.74 13.67 12.40
C ALA A 244 -4.87 14.13 10.93
N VAL A 245 -3.92 13.75 10.07
CA VAL A 245 -3.89 13.97 8.63
C VAL A 245 -4.40 12.69 7.98
N TYR A 246 -5.63 12.71 7.46
CA TYR A 246 -6.31 11.51 6.95
C TYR A 246 -6.35 11.44 5.42
N THR A 247 -5.74 12.39 4.73
CA THR A 247 -5.71 12.50 3.28
C THR A 247 -4.47 11.84 2.67
N ILE A 248 -4.56 11.39 1.42
CA ILE A 248 -3.45 10.82 0.64
C ILE A 248 -2.82 11.91 -0.24
N TYR A 249 -3.61 12.65 -1.02
CA TYR A 249 -3.10 13.63 -2.01
C TYR A 249 -3.01 15.06 -1.48
N ALA A 250 -3.82 15.39 -0.46
CA ALA A 250 -3.80 16.71 0.20
C ALA A 250 -3.17 16.62 1.59
N ASN A 251 -2.71 17.76 2.14
CA ASN A 251 -2.33 17.84 3.55
C ASN A 251 -3.46 18.54 4.32
N TYR A 252 -4.48 17.79 4.71
CA TYR A 252 -5.58 18.29 5.52
C TYR A 252 -5.56 17.66 6.91
N ARG A 253 -5.52 18.49 7.95
CA ARG A 253 -5.50 18.05 9.35
C ARG A 253 -6.89 18.21 9.98
N SER A 254 -7.45 17.11 10.45
CA SER A 254 -8.67 17.06 11.29
C SER A 254 -8.33 17.35 12.77
N THR A 255 -9.35 17.32 13.61
CA THR A 255 -9.28 17.53 15.06
C THR A 255 -8.46 16.43 15.75
N PRO A 256 -7.25 16.70 16.27
CA PRO A 256 -6.36 15.66 16.82
C PRO A 256 -6.92 14.90 18.03
N GLN A 257 -7.87 15.49 18.75
CA GLN A 257 -8.51 14.88 19.92
C GLN A 257 -9.42 13.71 19.56
N LEU A 258 -9.86 13.62 18.29
CA LEU A 258 -10.70 12.53 17.81
C LEU A 258 -9.87 11.33 17.33
N ASP A 259 -8.57 11.51 17.08
CA ASP A 259 -7.66 10.44 16.71
C ASP A 259 -7.39 9.54 17.91
N LYS A 260 -8.15 8.45 18.00
CA LYS A 260 -8.04 7.47 19.08
C LYS A 260 -6.87 6.53 18.88
N LEU A 261 -6.28 6.47 17.67
CA LEU A 261 -5.25 5.50 17.35
C LEU A 261 -3.94 5.81 18.09
N ARG A 262 -3.64 7.10 18.27
CA ARG A 262 -2.44 7.56 18.97
C ARG A 262 -2.32 7.06 20.41
N SER A 263 -3.44 6.84 21.11
CA SER A 263 -3.42 6.34 22.50
C SER A 263 -3.25 4.83 22.59
N LEU A 264 -3.44 4.10 21.49
CA LEU A 264 -3.37 2.64 21.46
C LEU A 264 -1.98 2.13 21.05
N VAL A 265 -1.24 2.86 20.20
CA VAL A 265 0.08 2.44 19.72
C VAL A 265 1.13 2.57 20.82
N ILE A 266 1.72 1.44 21.21
CA ILE A 266 2.89 1.38 22.08
C ILE A 266 4.13 1.70 21.23
N LYS A 267 4.83 2.78 21.58
CA LYS A 267 6.09 3.19 20.93
C LYS A 267 7.31 2.60 21.66
N PRO A 268 8.37 2.20 20.95
CA PRO A 268 9.64 1.83 21.58
C PRO A 268 10.22 3.03 22.33
N SER A 269 10.95 2.77 23.41
CA SER A 269 11.60 3.83 24.19
C SER A 269 12.65 4.53 23.33
N LYS A 270 12.83 5.85 23.49
CA LYS A 270 13.87 6.61 22.76
C LYS A 270 15.31 6.19 23.08
N ASN A 271 15.52 5.29 24.04
CA ASN A 271 16.83 4.91 24.59
C ASN A 271 17.27 3.49 24.20
N THR A 272 16.72 2.90 23.15
CA THR A 272 17.18 1.63 22.56
C THR A 272 17.67 1.85 21.15
#